data_AF-A0A821H0S9-F1
#
_entry.id   AF-A0A821H0S9-F1
#
_cell.length_a   1.000
_cell.length_b   1.000
_cell.length_c   1.000
_cell.angle_alpha   90.00
_cell.angle_beta   90.00
_cell.angle_gamma   90.00
#
_symmetry.space_group_name_H-M   'P 1'
#
loop_
_entity.id
_entity.type
_entity.pdbx_description
1 polymer ?
#
loop_
_entity_poly.entity_id
_entity_poly.type
_entity_poly.pdbx_seq_one_letter_code
_entity_poly.pdbx_strand_id
1 'polypeptide(L)'
;MDNDQALYSLMDVNKRLNTIVYDSIFTSHLTLMSRSSNDSINSLSDTVLDRFYFSILPLIHHKIQWLNVESSSIERILLCGNYPNLYGVGLYNLEIERAKHLFTDGNIFTDLFKNQILSLIICMIKSKKQASTKDENTILFTRILTVFPNLQYLNFESSSFYSPYCSFDKLHPNCIYSTLLELYINVMHFSDCLYLLNGQFNQLQVFHVRISWIYRFSSLTINNTENLPNLKCFSLYSDIDTSFYDQLIVPLLHRMLNLEKLNLYLIICGKKTFIDGNDLKKNIINHMPQLNKFTFNIRSTVRLHNEINLLSKEDIQYTFNDFENKQIISCVDYFSELEQSECHIYSYPYEWKEYHKITNNFPGGTFKYVREISLFD
;
A
#
# COMPACT_ATOMS: atom_id res chain seq x y z
N MET A 1 4.43 -22.86 2.56
CA MET A 1 3.57 -23.60 3.50
C MET A 1 3.30 -22.65 4.64
N ASP A 2 2.05 -22.29 4.87
CA ASP A 2 1.71 -21.28 5.86
C ASP A 2 1.85 -21.85 7.28
N ASN A 3 2.26 -21.03 8.24
CA ASN A 3 2.61 -21.47 9.60
C ASN A 3 1.44 -22.17 10.31
N ASP A 4 0.20 -21.75 10.06
CA ASP A 4 -1.02 -22.36 10.58
C ASP A 4 -1.23 -23.79 10.07
N GLN A 5 -0.95 -24.06 8.79
CA GLN A 5 -1.03 -25.40 8.22
C GLN A 5 0.01 -26.33 8.84
N ALA A 6 1.22 -25.83 9.12
CA ALA A 6 2.25 -26.57 9.82
C ALA A 6 1.81 -26.89 11.27
N LEU A 7 1.33 -25.89 12.02
CA LEU A 7 0.86 -26.07 13.39
C LEU A 7 -0.33 -27.04 13.45
N TYR A 8 -1.31 -26.89 12.55
CA TYR A 8 -2.48 -27.77 12.47
C TYR A 8 -2.09 -29.22 12.12
N SER A 9 -1.17 -29.41 11.17
CA SER A 9 -0.81 -30.73 10.67
C SER A 9 0.15 -31.49 11.58
N LEU A 10 0.96 -30.79 12.38
CA LEU A 10 2.05 -31.40 13.14
C LEU A 10 1.74 -31.54 14.63
N MET A 11 0.90 -30.65 15.20
CA MET A 11 0.65 -30.67 16.64
C MET A 11 -0.17 -31.90 17.03
N ASP A 12 0.32 -32.63 18.04
CA ASP A 12 -0.26 -33.86 18.59
C ASP A 12 -0.26 -35.08 17.66
N VAL A 13 0.22 -34.94 16.43
CA VAL A 13 0.45 -36.07 15.51
C VAL A 13 1.71 -36.84 15.92
N ASN A 14 2.75 -36.14 16.39
CA ASN A 14 3.96 -36.76 16.91
C ASN A 14 4.62 -35.89 17.98
N LYS A 15 4.75 -36.42 19.19
CA LYS A 15 5.37 -35.71 20.33
C LYS A 15 6.78 -35.20 20.05
N ARG A 16 7.54 -35.84 19.16
CA ARG A 16 8.87 -35.36 18.73
C ARG A 16 8.79 -34.15 17.80
N LEU A 17 7.73 -34.05 17.00
CA LEU A 17 7.49 -32.91 16.10
C LEU A 17 6.87 -31.74 16.84
N ASN A 18 6.20 -31.97 17.98
CA ASN A 18 5.71 -30.89 18.83
C ASN A 18 6.82 -29.90 19.22
N THR A 19 8.06 -30.36 19.41
CA THR A 19 9.20 -29.48 19.74
C THR A 19 9.49 -28.47 18.62
N ILE A 20 9.28 -28.85 17.35
CA ILE A 20 9.44 -27.98 16.18
C ILE A 20 8.27 -27.00 16.08
N VAL A 21 7.05 -27.47 16.37
CA VAL A 21 5.81 -26.67 16.39
C VAL A 21 5.85 -25.57 17.45
N TYR A 22 6.63 -25.74 18.52
CA TYR A 22 6.82 -24.73 19.56
C TYR A 22 7.94 -23.71 19.29
N ASP A 23 8.65 -23.84 18.17
CA ASP A 23 9.67 -22.88 17.78
C ASP A 23 9.03 -21.52 17.48
N SER A 24 9.71 -20.45 17.91
CA SER A 24 9.34 -19.07 17.63
C SER A 24 9.03 -18.80 16.16
N ILE A 25 9.73 -19.47 15.22
CA ILE A 25 9.51 -19.34 13.77
C ILE A 25 8.05 -19.63 13.39
N PHE A 26 7.42 -20.58 14.08
CA PHE A 26 6.04 -20.98 13.81
C PHE A 26 5.03 -20.31 14.74
N THR A 27 5.43 -19.91 15.94
CA THR A 27 4.48 -19.41 16.96
C THR A 27 4.46 -17.90 17.13
N SER A 28 5.51 -17.16 16.73
CA SER A 28 5.55 -15.70 16.92
C SER A 28 4.64 -14.97 15.94
N HIS A 29 4.57 -15.44 14.69
CA HIS A 29 3.73 -14.89 13.65
C HIS A 29 2.76 -15.94 13.14
N LEU A 30 1.48 -15.72 13.46
CA LEU A 30 0.39 -16.57 13.02
C LEU A 30 -0.49 -15.89 11.99
N THR A 31 -0.89 -16.67 11.00
CA THR A 31 -1.88 -16.27 10.00
C THR A 31 -2.98 -17.31 9.96
N LEU A 32 -4.15 -16.98 10.51
CA LEU A 32 -5.30 -17.86 10.62
C LEU A 32 -6.35 -17.52 9.57
N MET A 33 -5.90 -17.58 8.31
CA MET A 33 -6.70 -17.32 7.13
C MET A 33 -6.03 -18.00 5.95
N SER A 34 -6.80 -18.40 4.95
CA SER A 34 -6.26 -18.96 3.71
C SER A 34 -6.24 -17.89 2.62
N ARG A 35 -5.17 -17.85 1.82
CA ARG A 35 -5.14 -17.08 0.57
C ARG A 35 -5.35 -18.02 -0.60
N SER A 36 -6.32 -17.69 -1.45
CA SER A 36 -6.52 -18.40 -2.72
C SER A 36 -5.49 -17.98 -3.76
N SER A 37 -5.44 -18.69 -4.89
CA SER A 37 -4.62 -18.33 -6.05
C SER A 37 -4.92 -16.94 -6.62
N ASN A 38 -6.13 -16.42 -6.34
CA ASN A 38 -6.59 -15.12 -6.84
C ASN A 38 -6.39 -14.04 -5.77
N ASP A 39 -5.52 -14.27 -4.79
CA ASP A 39 -5.29 -13.44 -3.60
C ASP A 39 -6.56 -13.18 -2.76
N SER A 40 -7.64 -13.94 -2.98
CA SER A 40 -8.83 -13.85 -2.14
C SER A 40 -8.52 -14.43 -0.76
N ILE A 41 -8.89 -13.69 0.27
CA ILE A 41 -8.76 -14.14 1.65
C ILE A 41 -10.02 -14.92 1.99
N ASN A 42 -9.86 -16.18 2.41
CA ASN A 42 -10.97 -17.00 2.86
C ASN A 42 -10.75 -17.40 4.32
N SER A 43 -11.84 -17.50 5.07
CA SER A 43 -11.81 -18.04 6.42
C SER A 43 -11.32 -19.49 6.42
N LEU A 44 -10.65 -19.88 7.49
CA LEU A 44 -10.40 -21.29 7.77
C LEU A 44 -11.73 -21.96 8.12
N SER A 45 -11.86 -23.25 7.83
CA SER A 45 -13.05 -24.02 8.26
C SER A 45 -13.19 -24.00 9.78
N ASP A 46 -14.42 -24.04 10.29
CA ASP A 46 -14.68 -24.07 11.74
C ASP A 46 -13.87 -25.16 12.44
N THR A 47 -13.83 -26.38 11.90
CA THR A 47 -13.03 -27.48 12.48
C THR A 47 -11.55 -27.15 12.72
N VAL A 48 -10.96 -26.33 11.85
CA VAL A 48 -9.57 -25.87 12.00
C VAL A 48 -9.48 -24.83 13.10
N LEU A 49 -10.40 -23.86 13.12
CA LEU A 49 -10.47 -22.82 14.14
C LEU A 49 -10.79 -23.38 15.53
N ASP A 50 -11.70 -24.35 15.63
CA ASP A 50 -12.03 -25.13 16.83
C ASP A 50 -10.78 -25.74 17.44
N ARG A 51 -10.05 -26.51 16.62
CA ARG A 51 -8.83 -27.18 17.08
C ARG A 51 -7.77 -26.16 17.48
N PHE A 52 -7.61 -25.09 16.70
CA PHE A 52 -6.67 -24.04 17.04
C PHE A 52 -7.02 -23.41 18.39
N TYR A 53 -8.29 -23.05 18.58
CA TYR A 53 -8.78 -22.42 19.80
C TYR A 53 -8.67 -23.32 21.04
N PHE A 54 -9.11 -24.57 20.95
CA PHE A 54 -9.18 -25.46 22.11
C PHE A 54 -7.87 -26.18 22.42
N SER A 55 -7.06 -26.49 21.40
CA SER A 55 -5.87 -27.33 21.56
C SER A 55 -4.57 -26.55 21.42
N ILE A 56 -4.47 -25.66 20.44
CA ILE A 56 -3.18 -25.02 20.08
C ILE A 56 -2.96 -23.75 20.89
N LEU A 57 -3.93 -22.85 20.87
CA LEU A 57 -3.81 -21.51 21.44
C LEU A 57 -3.43 -21.52 22.93
N PRO A 58 -4.00 -22.37 23.81
CA PRO A 58 -3.61 -22.42 25.23
C PRO A 58 -2.13 -22.76 25.45
N LEU A 59 -1.48 -23.38 24.48
CA LEU A 59 -0.07 -23.79 24.59
C LEU A 59 0.89 -22.72 24.08
N ILE A 60 0.44 -21.85 23.16
CA ILE A 60 1.32 -20.92 22.44
C ILE A 60 0.93 -19.45 22.56
N HIS A 61 -0.20 -19.09 23.19
CA HIS A 61 -0.70 -17.71 23.23
C HIS A 61 0.32 -16.69 23.74
N HIS A 62 1.15 -17.06 24.71
CA HIS A 62 2.20 -16.21 25.27
C HIS A 62 3.39 -16.01 24.32
N LYS A 63 3.52 -16.80 23.25
CA LYS A 63 4.59 -16.65 22.25
C LYS A 63 4.18 -15.81 21.05
N ILE A 64 2.88 -15.60 20.86
CA ILE A 64 2.34 -14.89 19.70
C ILE A 64 2.64 -13.40 19.84
N GLN A 65 3.30 -12.87 18.82
CA GLN A 65 3.72 -11.48 18.69
C GLN A 65 2.95 -10.76 17.58
N TRP A 66 2.59 -11.51 16.52
CA TRP A 66 1.78 -11.06 15.41
C TRP A 66 0.65 -12.05 15.11
N LEU A 67 -0.56 -11.54 14.91
CA LEU A 67 -1.72 -12.35 14.53
C LEU A 67 -2.49 -11.73 13.35
N ASN A 68 -2.56 -12.45 12.23
CA ASN A 68 -3.46 -12.15 11.13
C ASN A 68 -4.73 -13.01 11.23
N VAL A 69 -5.90 -12.38 11.22
CA VAL A 69 -7.20 -13.06 11.28
C VAL A 69 -8.15 -12.49 10.24
N GLU A 70 -8.99 -13.36 9.71
CA GLU A 70 -10.15 -12.98 8.92
C GLU A 70 -11.29 -12.55 9.86
N SER A 71 -12.11 -11.59 9.40
CA SER A 71 -13.22 -10.98 10.11
C SER A 71 -14.06 -11.98 10.92
N SER A 72 -14.54 -13.07 10.32
CA SER A 72 -15.38 -14.08 10.98
C SER A 72 -14.73 -14.77 12.19
N SER A 73 -13.40 -14.73 12.30
CA SER A 73 -12.63 -15.42 13.35
C SER A 73 -12.22 -14.52 14.51
N ILE A 74 -12.50 -13.20 14.45
CA ILE A 74 -12.03 -12.22 15.44
C ILE A 74 -12.49 -12.58 16.85
N GLU A 75 -13.78 -12.79 17.09
CA GLU A 75 -14.28 -13.05 18.45
C GLU A 75 -13.67 -14.34 19.00
N ARG A 76 -13.60 -15.36 18.15
CA ARG A 76 -13.18 -16.70 18.54
C ARG A 76 -11.70 -16.80 18.86
N ILE A 77 -10.85 -16.16 18.06
CA ILE A 77 -9.40 -16.26 18.20
C ILE A 77 -8.90 -15.06 19.00
N LEU A 78 -9.18 -13.84 18.53
CA LEU A 78 -8.54 -12.63 19.03
C LEU A 78 -9.10 -12.20 20.39
N LEU A 79 -10.42 -12.31 20.60
CA LEU A 79 -11.06 -11.82 21.83
C LEU A 79 -11.15 -12.86 22.96
N CYS A 80 -10.94 -14.14 22.66
CA CYS A 80 -10.99 -15.20 23.66
C CYS A 80 -9.62 -15.59 24.24
N GLY A 81 -8.52 -15.10 23.66
CA GLY A 81 -7.16 -15.38 24.13
C GLY A 81 -6.56 -14.25 24.95
N ASN A 82 -5.69 -14.59 25.91
CA ASN A 82 -4.79 -13.62 26.55
C ASN A 82 -3.46 -13.62 25.79
N TYR A 83 -3.13 -12.54 25.09
CA TYR A 83 -1.92 -12.47 24.29
C TYR A 83 -0.93 -11.45 24.86
N PRO A 84 -0.13 -11.78 25.89
CA PRO A 84 0.68 -10.79 26.60
C PRO A 84 1.79 -10.15 25.74
N ASN A 85 2.21 -10.80 24.65
CA ASN A 85 3.32 -10.35 23.81
C ASN A 85 2.87 -9.85 22.42
N LEU A 86 1.57 -9.76 22.16
CA LEU A 86 1.00 -9.39 20.86
C LEU A 86 1.13 -7.89 20.61
N TYR A 87 2.02 -7.46 19.74
CA TYR A 87 2.16 -6.04 19.39
C TYR A 87 1.67 -5.74 17.96
N GLY A 88 1.36 -6.77 17.16
CA GLY A 88 0.95 -6.64 15.77
C GLY A 88 -0.33 -7.42 15.45
N VAL A 89 -1.29 -6.79 14.79
CA VAL A 89 -2.54 -7.43 14.36
C VAL A 89 -2.85 -7.09 12.91
N GLY A 90 -3.26 -8.09 12.14
CA GLY A 90 -3.83 -7.91 10.81
C GLY A 90 -5.28 -8.38 10.75
N LEU A 91 -6.19 -7.48 10.41
CA LEU A 91 -7.62 -7.74 10.28
C LEU A 91 -8.01 -7.70 8.81
N TYR A 92 -8.47 -8.83 8.28
CA TYR A 92 -8.80 -8.98 6.87
C TYR A 92 -10.28 -9.25 6.64
N ASN A 93 -10.76 -8.89 5.45
CA ASN A 93 -12.17 -8.97 5.08
C ASN A 93 -13.09 -8.26 6.07
N LEU A 94 -12.65 -7.13 6.61
CA LEU A 94 -13.41 -6.39 7.59
C LEU A 94 -14.46 -5.51 6.91
N GLU A 95 -15.72 -5.69 7.27
CA GLU A 95 -16.80 -4.81 6.81
C GLU A 95 -16.81 -3.51 7.63
N ILE A 96 -17.19 -2.38 7.01
CA ILE A 96 -17.15 -1.05 7.64
C ILE A 96 -17.93 -0.97 8.96
N GLU A 97 -19.12 -1.55 9.02
CA GLU A 97 -19.95 -1.54 10.24
C GLU A 97 -19.29 -2.34 11.38
N ARG A 98 -18.67 -3.47 11.04
CA ARG A 98 -17.94 -4.27 12.01
C ARG A 98 -16.68 -3.55 12.48
N ALA A 99 -15.95 -2.89 11.58
CA ALA A 99 -14.80 -2.08 11.94
C ALA A 99 -15.21 -0.95 12.89
N LYS A 100 -16.26 -0.18 12.56
CA LYS A 100 -16.78 0.87 13.43
C LYS A 100 -17.07 0.34 14.84
N HIS A 101 -17.74 -0.81 14.95
CA HIS A 101 -18.02 -1.43 16.24
C HIS A 101 -16.74 -1.85 16.98
N LEU A 102 -15.81 -2.51 16.28
CA LEU A 102 -14.55 -3.03 16.85
C LEU A 102 -13.67 -1.92 17.42
N PHE A 103 -13.59 -0.79 16.70
CA PHE A 103 -12.74 0.35 17.06
C PHE A 103 -13.49 1.42 17.88
N THR A 104 -14.65 1.12 18.44
CA THR A 104 -15.33 2.05 19.35
C THR A 104 -14.69 2.01 20.73
N ASP A 105 -14.62 3.16 21.41
CA ASP A 105 -14.20 3.23 22.81
C ASP A 105 -15.12 2.37 23.69
N GLY A 106 -14.53 1.56 24.58
CA GLY A 106 -15.28 0.60 25.39
C GLY A 106 -15.59 -0.73 24.70
N ASN A 107 -15.16 -0.92 23.44
CA ASN A 107 -15.16 -2.25 22.83
C ASN A 107 -14.10 -3.14 23.50
N ILE A 108 -14.43 -4.42 23.72
CA ILE A 108 -13.54 -5.41 24.32
C ILE A 108 -12.18 -5.47 23.61
N PHE A 109 -12.17 -5.44 22.27
CA PHE A 109 -10.92 -5.43 21.49
C PHE A 109 -10.05 -4.23 21.84
N THR A 110 -10.64 -3.04 21.73
CA THR A 110 -9.99 -1.78 22.08
C THR A 110 -9.44 -1.80 23.51
N ASP A 111 -10.26 -2.22 24.48
CA ASP A 111 -9.86 -2.18 25.88
C ASP A 111 -8.75 -3.16 26.23
N LEU A 112 -8.74 -4.33 25.60
CA LEU A 112 -7.68 -5.32 25.79
C LEU A 112 -6.35 -4.86 25.18
N PHE A 113 -6.38 -4.20 24.02
CA PHE A 113 -5.20 -4.09 23.16
C PHE A 113 -4.71 -2.66 22.91
N LYS A 114 -5.46 -1.60 23.28
CA LYS A 114 -5.13 -0.18 22.96
C LYS A 114 -3.72 0.26 23.32
N ASN A 115 -3.18 -0.24 24.44
CA ASN A 115 -1.85 0.14 24.91
C ASN A 115 -0.74 -0.78 24.39
N GLN A 116 -1.10 -1.95 23.84
CA GLN A 116 -0.17 -3.02 23.49
C GLN A 116 0.17 -3.05 21.99
N ILE A 117 -0.79 -2.68 21.14
CA ILE A 117 -0.63 -2.74 19.69
C ILE A 117 0.19 -1.56 19.20
N LEU A 118 1.29 -1.88 18.52
CA LEU A 118 2.18 -0.95 17.84
C LEU A 118 2.01 -1.01 16.32
N SER A 119 1.50 -2.13 15.79
CA SER A 119 1.33 -2.33 14.35
C SER A 119 -0.05 -2.90 14.02
N LEU A 120 -0.74 -2.27 13.07
CA LEU A 120 -2.08 -2.65 12.65
C LEU A 120 -2.18 -2.69 11.12
N ILE A 121 -2.65 -3.81 10.60
CA ILE A 121 -3.08 -3.95 9.20
C ILE A 121 -4.59 -4.10 9.19
N ILE A 122 -5.26 -3.29 8.38
CA ILE A 122 -6.69 -3.37 8.14
C ILE A 122 -6.90 -3.51 6.65
N CYS A 123 -7.55 -4.59 6.25
CA CYS A 123 -7.97 -4.83 4.88
C CYS A 123 -9.50 -4.87 4.83
N MET A 124 -10.08 -3.77 4.38
CA MET A 124 -11.53 -3.60 4.29
C MET A 124 -12.13 -4.26 3.04
N ILE A 125 -13.34 -4.80 3.15
CA ILE A 125 -14.16 -5.29 2.02
C ILE A 125 -15.46 -4.51 1.90
N LYS A 126 -16.04 -4.52 0.69
CA LYS A 126 -17.33 -3.90 0.40
C LYS A 126 -18.47 -4.66 1.09
N SER A 127 -19.29 -3.94 1.87
CA SER A 127 -20.57 -4.48 2.32
C SER A 127 -21.49 -4.69 1.12
N LYS A 128 -22.10 -5.87 1.01
CA LYS A 128 -23.12 -6.17 -0.02
C LYS A 128 -24.34 -5.23 0.05
N LYS A 129 -24.52 -4.48 1.14
CA LYS A 129 -25.76 -3.75 1.43
C LYS A 129 -25.67 -2.22 1.35
N GLN A 130 -24.51 -1.61 1.16
CA GLN A 130 -24.39 -0.14 1.16
C GLN A 130 -23.32 0.37 0.19
N ALA A 131 -23.63 1.50 -0.46
CA ALA A 131 -22.60 2.40 -0.94
C ALA A 131 -22.04 3.10 0.30
N SER A 132 -20.86 2.67 0.78
CA SER A 132 -20.16 3.38 1.86
C SER A 132 -20.04 4.85 1.46
N THR A 133 -20.56 5.76 2.29
CA THR A 133 -20.35 7.18 2.05
C THR A 133 -18.87 7.49 2.28
N LYS A 134 -18.31 8.40 1.47
CA LYS A 134 -16.85 8.71 1.45
C LYS A 134 -16.25 9.03 2.83
N ASP A 135 -17.07 9.46 3.77
CA ASP A 135 -16.68 9.90 5.10
C ASP A 135 -16.38 8.74 6.08
N GLU A 136 -16.96 7.55 5.87
CA GLU A 136 -16.89 6.48 6.87
C GLU A 136 -15.47 5.92 7.08
N ASN A 137 -14.68 5.82 6.01
CA ASN A 137 -13.29 5.36 6.12
C ASN A 137 -12.42 6.41 6.81
N THR A 138 -12.68 7.69 6.54
CA THR A 138 -11.98 8.81 7.20
C THR A 138 -12.28 8.83 8.69
N ILE A 139 -13.55 8.63 9.07
CA ILE A 139 -13.98 8.51 10.47
C ILE A 139 -13.29 7.31 11.13
N LEU A 140 -13.31 6.15 10.47
CA LEU A 140 -12.68 4.93 10.98
C LEU A 140 -11.17 5.11 11.18
N PHE A 141 -10.47 5.61 10.16
CA PHE A 141 -9.04 5.92 10.22
C PHE A 141 -8.70 6.82 11.41
N THR A 142 -9.44 7.92 11.57
CA THR A 142 -9.25 8.86 12.68
C THR A 142 -9.51 8.20 14.04
N ARG A 143 -10.54 7.33 14.11
CA ARG A 143 -10.89 6.61 15.33
C ARG A 143 -9.80 5.63 15.73
N ILE A 144 -9.21 4.89 14.78
CA ILE A 144 -8.08 3.99 15.04
C ILE A 144 -6.90 4.75 15.65
N LEU A 145 -6.52 5.88 15.06
CA LEU A 145 -5.42 6.71 15.59
C LEU A 145 -5.71 7.26 16.98
N THR A 146 -6.99 7.49 17.31
CA THR A 146 -7.40 7.97 18.64
C THR A 146 -7.37 6.84 19.68
N VAL A 147 -7.81 5.65 19.28
CA VAL A 147 -7.92 4.48 20.15
C VAL A 147 -6.56 3.86 20.48
N PHE A 148 -5.63 3.85 19.53
CA PHE A 148 -4.30 3.26 19.70
C PHE A 148 -3.22 4.36 19.82
N PRO A 149 -3.00 4.92 21.02
CA PRO A 149 -2.06 6.05 21.20
C PRO A 149 -0.60 5.69 20.89
N ASN A 150 -0.24 4.40 21.01
CA ASN A 150 1.11 3.89 20.78
C ASN A 150 1.31 3.34 19.36
N LEU A 151 0.34 3.53 18.45
CA LEU A 151 0.40 2.96 17.11
C LEU A 151 1.52 3.61 16.29
N GLN A 152 2.52 2.81 15.93
CA GLN A 152 3.69 3.22 15.14
C GLN A 152 3.54 2.86 13.66
N TYR A 153 2.81 1.80 13.35
CA TYR A 153 2.67 1.28 11.99
C TYR A 153 1.20 1.04 11.66
N LEU A 154 0.70 1.69 10.61
CA LEU A 154 -0.66 1.49 10.13
C LEU A 154 -0.66 1.21 8.64
N ASN A 155 -1.16 0.03 8.26
CA ASN A 155 -1.56 -0.26 6.91
C ASN A 155 -3.09 -0.26 6.83
N PHE A 156 -3.64 0.78 6.20
CA PHE A 156 -5.06 0.96 5.98
C PHE A 156 -5.37 0.74 4.49
N GLU A 157 -5.47 -0.54 4.14
CA GLU A 157 -5.71 -1.04 2.80
C GLU A 157 -7.18 -1.44 2.58
N SER A 158 -7.54 -1.54 1.32
CA SER A 158 -8.75 -2.26 0.93
C SER A 158 -8.49 -3.20 -0.21
N SER A 159 -9.24 -4.31 -0.21
CA SER A 159 -9.19 -5.32 -1.26
C SER A 159 -9.43 -4.71 -2.65
N SER A 160 -8.67 -5.20 -3.61
CA SER A 160 -8.47 -4.72 -5.00
C SER A 160 -9.71 -4.49 -5.86
N PHE A 161 -10.92 -4.90 -5.44
CA PHE A 161 -12.08 -4.87 -6.33
C PHE A 161 -12.95 -3.61 -6.21
N TYR A 162 -12.90 -2.87 -5.10
CA TYR A 162 -13.58 -1.57 -4.94
C TYR A 162 -12.98 -0.85 -3.75
N SER A 163 -12.23 0.22 -3.97
CA SER A 163 -11.51 0.93 -2.92
C SER A 163 -12.42 1.91 -2.16
N PRO A 164 -12.69 1.69 -0.86
CA PRO A 164 -13.23 2.63 0.08
C PRO A 164 -12.08 3.59 0.43
N TYR A 165 -11.89 4.59 -0.41
CA TYR A 165 -10.86 5.59 -0.24
C TYR A 165 -11.18 6.49 0.97
N CYS A 166 -10.14 6.94 1.68
CA CYS A 166 -10.29 8.07 2.61
C CYS A 166 -10.39 9.37 1.83
N SER A 167 -11.28 10.26 2.28
CA SER A 167 -11.46 11.62 1.78
C SER A 167 -11.33 12.57 2.98
N PHE A 168 -10.35 13.46 2.95
CA PHE A 168 -10.07 14.38 4.03
C PHE A 168 -10.45 15.80 3.58
N ASP A 169 -11.50 16.37 4.18
CA ASP A 169 -11.79 17.79 4.03
C ASP A 169 -11.11 18.63 5.12
N LYS A 170 -10.93 18.03 6.30
CA LYS A 170 -10.09 18.48 7.41
C LYS A 170 -9.61 17.26 8.17
N LEU A 171 -8.35 17.23 8.59
CA LEU A 171 -7.88 16.21 9.51
C LEU A 171 -8.24 16.59 10.95
N HIS A 172 -8.58 15.58 11.75
CA HIS A 172 -8.92 15.77 13.16
C HIS A 172 -7.70 16.26 13.96
N PRO A 173 -7.83 17.23 14.88
CA PRO A 173 -6.71 17.82 15.62
C PRO A 173 -5.83 16.80 16.36
N ASN A 174 -6.38 15.66 16.73
CA ASN A 174 -5.68 14.61 17.48
C ASN A 174 -4.56 13.93 16.69
N CYS A 175 -4.52 14.03 15.36
CA CYS A 175 -3.44 13.45 14.56
C CYS A 175 -2.06 14.04 14.89
N ILE A 176 -2.01 15.27 15.42
CA ILE A 176 -0.76 15.97 15.81
C ILE A 176 0.03 15.20 16.88
N TYR A 177 -0.66 14.43 17.73
CA TYR A 177 -0.05 13.67 18.82
C TYR A 177 0.21 12.20 18.47
N SER A 178 0.03 11.83 17.20
CA SER A 178 0.23 10.46 16.74
C SER A 178 1.71 10.05 16.85
N THR A 179 1.93 8.81 17.30
CA THR A 179 3.25 8.15 17.34
C THR A 179 3.59 7.42 16.03
N LEU A 180 2.78 7.65 14.99
CA LEU A 180 2.88 6.95 13.71
C LEU A 180 4.20 7.27 13.00
N LEU A 181 4.98 6.22 12.74
CA LEU A 181 6.24 6.24 12.00
C LEU A 181 6.04 5.83 10.55
N GLU A 182 5.12 4.90 10.29
CA GLU A 182 4.82 4.39 8.96
C GLU A 182 3.32 4.32 8.67
N LEU A 183 2.94 4.85 7.51
CA LEU A 183 1.56 4.85 7.03
C LEU A 183 1.49 4.30 5.62
N TYR A 184 0.66 3.27 5.42
CA TYR A 184 0.16 2.85 4.12
C TYR A 184 -1.33 3.14 4.05
N ILE A 185 -1.80 3.86 3.02
CA ILE A 185 -3.21 4.25 2.90
C ILE A 185 -3.67 4.41 1.45
N ASN A 186 -4.94 4.09 1.21
CA ASN A 186 -5.63 4.40 -0.04
C ASN A 186 -6.47 5.68 0.12
N VAL A 187 -6.21 6.71 -0.69
CA VAL A 187 -6.94 8.00 -0.66
C VAL A 187 -7.61 8.32 -1.99
N MET A 188 -8.68 9.12 -1.93
CA MET A 188 -9.54 9.32 -3.09
C MET A 188 -8.93 10.33 -4.05
N HIS A 189 -8.44 11.43 -3.50
CA HIS A 189 -7.98 12.59 -4.24
C HIS A 189 -6.53 12.92 -3.89
N PHE A 190 -5.80 13.55 -4.83
CA PHE A 190 -4.47 14.08 -4.54
C PHE A 190 -4.47 15.07 -3.37
N SER A 191 -5.53 15.86 -3.20
CA SER A 191 -5.71 16.75 -2.05
C SER A 191 -5.70 16.03 -0.71
N ASP A 192 -6.23 14.80 -0.65
CA ASP A 192 -6.26 13.98 0.57
C ASP A 192 -4.84 13.59 1.00
N CYS A 193 -3.98 13.25 0.03
CA CYS A 193 -2.55 13.03 0.25
C CYS A 193 -1.88 14.30 0.79
N LEU A 194 -2.20 15.46 0.22
CA LEU A 194 -1.65 16.74 0.69
C LEU A 194 -2.08 17.06 2.12
N TYR A 195 -3.32 16.76 2.50
CA TYR A 195 -3.77 16.92 3.88
C TYR A 195 -2.94 16.07 4.84
N LEU A 196 -2.74 14.79 4.53
CA LEU A 196 -1.91 13.89 5.36
C LEU A 196 -0.46 14.37 5.48
N LEU A 197 0.05 15.01 4.44
CA LEU A 197 1.38 15.59 4.40
C LEU A 197 1.49 16.99 5.02
N ASN A 198 0.38 17.61 5.46
CA ASN A 198 0.41 18.96 6.00
C ASN A 198 0.85 19.02 7.48
N GLY A 199 1.96 18.36 7.81
CA GLY A 199 2.65 18.48 9.09
C GLY A 199 1.91 17.93 10.31
N GLN A 200 0.80 17.22 10.16
CA GLN A 200 0.10 16.65 11.31
C GLN A 200 0.77 15.39 11.86
N PHE A 201 1.46 14.60 11.03
CA PHE A 201 2.22 13.45 11.51
C PHE A 201 3.69 13.81 11.68
N ASN A 202 4.02 14.44 12.80
CA ASN A 202 5.37 14.95 13.06
C ASN A 202 6.46 13.88 13.11
N GLN A 203 6.10 12.62 13.43
CA GLN A 203 7.03 11.50 13.54
C GLN A 203 7.07 10.62 12.29
N LEU A 204 6.23 10.88 11.28
CA LEU A 204 6.10 10.04 10.10
C LEU A 204 7.40 10.06 9.30
N GLN A 205 7.95 8.88 9.05
CA GLN A 205 9.18 8.69 8.27
C GLN A 205 8.91 7.97 6.95
N VAL A 206 7.89 7.10 6.92
CA VAL A 206 7.53 6.30 5.77
C VAL A 206 6.08 6.54 5.41
N PHE A 207 5.83 6.96 4.17
CA PHE A 207 4.47 7.19 3.69
C PHE A 207 4.26 6.56 2.32
N HIS A 208 3.37 5.56 2.28
CA HIS A 208 2.91 4.89 1.07
C HIS A 208 1.46 5.27 0.81
N VAL A 209 1.18 5.82 -0.36
CA VAL A 209 -0.15 6.27 -0.71
C VAL A 209 -0.56 5.78 -2.10
N ARG A 210 -1.74 5.14 -2.17
CA ARG A 210 -2.44 4.83 -3.43
C ARG A 210 -3.54 5.86 -3.64
N ILE A 211 -3.50 6.56 -4.76
CA ILE A 211 -4.44 7.64 -5.11
C ILE A 211 -5.24 7.21 -6.32
N SER A 212 -6.58 7.26 -6.22
CA SER A 212 -7.43 7.01 -7.38
C SER A 212 -7.53 8.22 -8.30
N TRP A 213 -7.76 9.42 -7.79
CA TRP A 213 -8.02 10.58 -8.64
C TRP A 213 -7.03 11.71 -8.42
N ILE A 214 -6.28 12.05 -9.48
CA ILE A 214 -5.39 13.21 -9.49
C ILE A 214 -6.03 14.28 -10.40
N TYR A 215 -6.76 15.21 -9.79
CA TYR A 215 -7.32 16.40 -10.46
C TYR A 215 -6.97 17.67 -9.70
N ARG A 216 -6.99 18.80 -10.40
CA ARG A 216 -6.80 20.12 -9.81
C ARG A 216 -8.09 20.57 -9.10
N PHE A 217 -8.14 20.45 -7.77
CA PHE A 217 -9.14 21.16 -6.98
C PHE A 217 -8.71 22.61 -6.75
N SER A 218 -9.64 23.53 -6.87
CA SER A 218 -9.39 24.98 -6.75
C SER A 218 -9.12 25.45 -5.32
N SER A 219 -9.31 24.60 -4.30
CA SER A 219 -9.29 25.01 -2.89
C SER A 219 -7.99 24.72 -2.14
N LEU A 220 -7.14 23.80 -2.61
CA LEU A 220 -5.81 23.54 -2.03
C LEU A 220 -4.72 23.84 -3.04
N THR A 221 -4.47 25.13 -3.27
CA THR A 221 -3.08 25.53 -3.47
C THR A 221 -2.38 25.25 -2.16
N ILE A 222 -1.47 24.28 -2.15
CA ILE A 222 -0.49 24.18 -1.09
C ILE A 222 0.14 25.57 -0.97
N ASN A 223 -0.16 26.29 0.10
CA ASN A 223 0.53 27.54 0.35
C ASN A 223 2.01 27.19 0.55
N ASN A 224 2.90 27.92 -0.12
CA ASN A 224 4.36 27.70 -0.15
C ASN A 224 5.05 27.72 1.23
N THR A 225 4.31 27.83 2.33
CA THR A 225 4.80 28.09 3.69
C THR A 225 4.67 26.90 4.65
N GLU A 226 3.99 25.81 4.28
CA GLU A 226 3.82 24.66 5.18
C GLU A 226 5.00 23.69 5.06
N ASN A 227 5.64 23.38 6.19
CA ASN A 227 6.72 22.40 6.28
C ASN A 227 6.16 21.00 6.10
N LEU A 228 6.62 20.26 5.09
CA LEU A 228 6.32 18.84 4.96
C LEU A 228 6.96 18.04 6.11
N PRO A 229 6.38 16.89 6.50
CA PRO A 229 7.02 15.98 7.43
C PRO A 229 8.40 15.56 6.90
N ASN A 230 9.33 15.28 7.83
CA ASN A 230 10.68 14.86 7.50
C ASN A 230 10.70 13.38 7.06
N LEU A 231 10.06 13.10 5.93
CA LEU A 231 9.96 11.76 5.35
C LEU A 231 11.31 11.29 4.83
N LYS A 232 11.62 10.04 5.15
CA LYS A 232 12.74 9.29 4.57
C LYS A 232 12.30 8.45 3.38
N CYS A 233 11.08 7.93 3.39
CA CYS A 233 10.55 7.10 2.34
C CYS A 233 9.15 7.58 1.92
N PHE A 234 8.95 7.74 0.61
CA PHE A 234 7.69 8.12 0.03
C PHE A 234 7.38 7.21 -1.15
N SER A 235 6.15 6.72 -1.22
CA SER A 235 5.68 5.98 -2.38
C SER A 235 4.34 6.49 -2.83
N LEU A 236 4.23 6.79 -4.12
CA LEU A 236 3.02 7.25 -4.75
C LEU A 236 2.60 6.25 -5.82
N TYR A 237 1.42 5.68 -5.65
CA TYR A 237 0.80 4.77 -6.61
C TYR A 237 -0.46 5.41 -7.18
N SER A 238 -0.55 5.52 -8.50
CA SER A 238 -1.77 5.90 -9.21
C SER A 238 -1.94 5.05 -10.45
N ASP A 239 -3.03 4.27 -10.47
CA ASP A 239 -3.47 3.39 -11.55
C ASP A 239 -4.43 4.07 -12.54
N ILE A 240 -4.64 5.38 -12.37
CA ILE A 240 -5.49 6.20 -13.23
C ILE A 240 -4.63 7.26 -13.91
N ASP A 241 -4.92 7.50 -15.20
CA ASP A 241 -4.23 8.49 -16.02
C ASP A 241 -4.31 9.89 -15.38
N THR A 242 -3.16 10.55 -15.25
CA THR A 242 -3.08 11.94 -14.79
C THR A 242 -2.41 12.85 -15.81
N SER A 243 -3.02 14.00 -16.06
CA SER A 243 -2.43 15.10 -16.83
C SER A 243 -1.78 16.18 -15.97
N PHE A 244 -1.65 15.92 -14.66
CA PHE A 244 -1.19 16.89 -13.67
C PHE A 244 0.20 16.59 -13.09
N TYR A 245 1.00 15.77 -13.78
CA TYR A 245 2.35 15.40 -13.33
C TYR A 245 3.22 16.65 -13.08
N ASP A 246 3.31 17.56 -14.05
CA ASP A 246 4.15 18.76 -13.94
C ASP A 246 3.58 19.79 -12.95
N GLN A 247 2.25 19.83 -12.77
CA GLN A 247 1.56 20.85 -11.98
C GLN A 247 1.37 20.46 -10.50
N LEU A 248 1.29 19.16 -10.19
CA LEU A 248 0.97 18.67 -8.84
C LEU A 248 2.05 17.73 -8.29
N ILE A 249 2.48 16.74 -9.06
CA ILE A 249 3.40 15.70 -8.57
C ILE A 249 4.82 16.26 -8.44
N VAL A 250 5.37 16.84 -9.52
CA VAL A 250 6.74 17.39 -9.51
C VAL A 250 6.93 18.45 -8.42
N PRO A 251 6.03 19.45 -8.26
CA PRO A 251 6.17 20.45 -7.20
C PRO A 251 6.07 19.87 -5.78
N LEU A 252 5.26 18.82 -5.57
CA LEU A 252 5.21 18.13 -4.28
C LEU A 252 6.56 17.45 -3.99
N LEU A 253 7.07 16.71 -4.96
CA LEU A 253 8.34 15.99 -4.85
C LEU A 253 9.52 16.93 -4.57
N HIS A 254 9.59 18.09 -5.23
CA HIS A 254 10.63 19.11 -4.98
C HIS A 254 10.68 19.61 -3.54
N ARG A 255 9.59 19.47 -2.78
CA ARG A 255 9.55 19.89 -1.37
C ARG A 255 10.03 18.80 -0.41
N MET A 256 10.19 17.56 -0.87
CA MET A 256 10.64 16.43 -0.07
C MET A 256 12.17 16.27 -0.12
N LEU A 257 12.90 17.32 0.29
CA LEU A 257 14.36 17.43 0.10
C LEU A 257 15.19 16.39 0.87
N ASN A 258 14.65 15.85 1.96
CA ASN A 258 15.33 14.89 2.84
C ASN A 258 15.02 13.43 2.49
N LEU A 259 14.30 13.20 1.39
CA LEU A 259 13.86 11.87 1.02
C LEU A 259 15.06 10.99 0.62
N GLU A 260 15.17 9.84 1.29
CA GLU A 260 16.19 8.83 1.01
C GLU A 260 15.70 7.83 -0.04
N LYS A 261 14.39 7.50 -0.02
CA LYS A 261 13.77 6.50 -0.91
C LYS A 261 12.48 7.02 -1.54
N LEU A 262 12.38 6.87 -2.86
CA LEU A 262 11.21 7.24 -3.65
C LEU A 262 10.76 6.06 -4.50
N ASN A 263 9.48 5.70 -4.42
CA ASN A 263 8.86 4.72 -5.30
C ASN A 263 7.68 5.35 -6.04
N LEU A 264 7.69 5.35 -7.38
CA LEU A 264 6.61 5.93 -8.18
C LEU A 264 5.95 4.88 -9.08
N TYR A 265 4.63 4.76 -9.00
CA TYR A 265 3.83 4.09 -10.02
C TYR A 265 2.84 5.10 -10.58
N LEU A 266 3.01 5.50 -11.83
CA LEU A 266 2.24 6.58 -12.45
C LEU A 266 1.81 6.21 -13.86
N ILE A 267 0.59 6.61 -14.22
CA ILE A 267 0.13 6.66 -15.60
C ILE A 267 -0.11 8.13 -15.94
N ILE A 268 0.65 8.66 -16.88
CA ILE A 268 0.69 10.08 -17.22
C ILE A 268 0.15 10.26 -18.63
N CYS A 269 -0.77 11.18 -18.81
CA CYS A 269 -1.34 11.49 -20.11
C CYS A 269 -1.30 13.00 -20.39
N GLY A 270 -1.45 13.38 -21.66
CA GLY A 270 -1.61 14.80 -22.03
C GLY A 270 -0.34 15.65 -21.96
N LYS A 271 0.84 15.04 -21.73
CA LYS A 271 2.12 15.71 -22.00
C LYS A 271 2.38 15.74 -23.50
N LYS A 272 3.20 16.73 -23.91
CA LYS A 272 3.67 16.86 -25.30
C LYS A 272 4.83 15.93 -25.63
N THR A 273 5.51 15.41 -24.62
CA THR A 273 6.67 14.52 -24.76
C THR A 273 6.56 13.41 -23.72
N PHE A 274 7.21 12.28 -23.99
CA PHE A 274 7.31 11.20 -23.02
C PHE A 274 8.04 11.63 -21.76
N ILE A 275 7.79 10.89 -20.68
CA ILE A 275 8.66 10.92 -19.50
C ILE A 275 9.81 9.96 -19.79
N ASP A 276 11.00 10.52 -19.96
CA ASP A 276 12.25 9.79 -20.21
C ASP A 276 13.25 10.02 -19.06
N GLY A 277 14.47 9.50 -19.20
CA GLY A 277 15.54 9.70 -18.21
C GLY A 277 15.94 11.16 -18.04
N ASN A 278 15.86 11.98 -19.09
CA ASN A 278 16.18 13.40 -18.99
C ASN A 278 15.11 14.17 -18.19
N ASP A 279 13.82 13.88 -18.41
CA ASP A 279 12.71 14.45 -17.64
C ASP A 279 12.84 14.07 -16.15
N LEU A 280 13.05 12.78 -15.85
CA LEU A 280 13.20 12.32 -14.46
C LEU A 280 14.45 12.90 -13.80
N LYS A 281 15.58 13.02 -14.51
CA LYS A 281 16.79 13.64 -13.98
C LYS A 281 16.56 15.11 -13.65
N LYS A 282 15.99 15.86 -14.60
CA LYS A 282 15.69 17.28 -14.47
C LYS A 282 14.67 17.56 -13.37
N ASN A 283 13.57 16.80 -13.34
CA ASN A 283 12.40 17.11 -12.52
C ASN A 283 12.40 16.39 -11.16
N ILE A 284 13.22 15.36 -10.94
CA ILE A 284 13.21 14.60 -9.69
C ILE A 284 14.62 14.50 -9.11
N ILE A 285 15.53 13.82 -9.80
CA ILE A 285 16.84 13.44 -9.23
C ILE A 285 17.65 14.67 -8.84
N ASN A 286 17.75 15.68 -9.71
CA ASN A 286 18.52 16.89 -9.45
C ASN A 286 17.98 17.72 -8.26
N HIS A 287 16.74 17.49 -7.85
CA HIS A 287 16.09 18.19 -6.73
C HIS A 287 16.11 17.40 -5.42
N MET A 288 16.59 16.16 -5.42
CA MET A 288 16.57 15.27 -4.26
C MET A 288 17.98 14.77 -3.92
N PRO A 289 18.83 15.62 -3.30
CA PRO A 289 20.24 15.30 -3.09
C PRO A 289 20.49 14.14 -2.11
N GLN A 290 19.50 13.78 -1.28
CA GLN A 290 19.60 12.67 -0.31
C GLN A 290 19.05 11.34 -0.87
N LEU A 291 18.50 11.35 -2.09
CA LEU A 291 17.84 10.19 -2.67
C LEU A 291 18.85 9.10 -3.03
N ASN A 292 18.84 7.99 -2.28
CA ASN A 292 19.71 6.84 -2.49
C ASN A 292 19.03 5.69 -3.23
N LYS A 293 17.69 5.62 -3.20
CA LYS A 293 16.92 4.61 -3.93
C LYS A 293 15.76 5.28 -4.63
N PHE A 294 15.80 5.27 -5.96
CA PHE A 294 14.67 5.65 -6.79
C PHE A 294 14.19 4.44 -7.58
N THR A 295 12.97 3.98 -7.30
CA THR A 295 12.29 2.99 -8.13
C THR A 295 11.08 3.63 -8.79
N PHE A 296 10.82 3.23 -10.02
CA PHE A 296 9.64 3.72 -10.71
C PHE A 296 9.07 2.70 -11.69
N ASN A 297 7.78 2.84 -11.96
CA ASN A 297 7.05 2.27 -13.07
C ASN A 297 6.14 3.39 -13.60
N ILE A 298 6.54 4.00 -14.72
CA ILE A 298 5.87 5.15 -15.29
C ILE A 298 5.46 4.82 -16.71
N ARG A 299 4.16 4.97 -16.98
CA ARG A 299 3.61 4.97 -18.33
C ARG A 299 3.28 6.40 -18.70
N SER A 300 3.68 6.83 -19.90
CA SER A 300 3.41 8.17 -20.41
C SER A 300 2.82 8.08 -21.81
N THR A 301 1.69 8.75 -22.04
CA THR A 301 1.03 8.80 -23.35
C THR A 301 1.11 10.18 -23.97
N VAL A 302 1.42 10.20 -25.27
CA VAL A 302 1.55 11.41 -26.10
C VAL A 302 0.68 11.27 -27.34
N ARG A 303 0.03 12.35 -27.76
CA ARG A 303 -0.77 12.38 -29.00
C ARG A 303 0.12 12.57 -30.22
N LEU A 304 -0.07 11.74 -31.23
CA LEU A 304 0.65 11.75 -32.51
C LEU A 304 0.02 12.79 -33.46
N HIS A 305 0.04 14.07 -33.10
CA HIS A 305 -0.46 15.11 -33.99
C HIS A 305 0.66 15.60 -34.93
N ASN A 306 0.68 15.09 -36.16
CA ASN A 306 1.60 15.48 -37.25
C ASN A 306 3.10 15.23 -36.97
N GLU A 307 3.45 14.36 -36.02
CA GLU A 307 4.85 14.01 -35.75
C GLU A 307 5.40 13.05 -36.81
N ILE A 308 6.45 13.48 -37.51
CA ILE A 308 7.12 12.71 -38.56
C ILE A 308 8.22 11.80 -37.95
N ASN A 309 8.76 12.19 -36.79
CA ASN A 309 9.85 11.48 -36.12
C ASN A 309 9.38 10.89 -34.80
N LEU A 310 9.16 9.59 -34.79
CA LEU A 310 8.77 8.83 -33.61
C LEU A 310 10.02 8.35 -32.85
N LEU A 311 10.08 8.58 -31.54
CA LEU A 311 11.21 8.18 -30.68
C LEU A 311 11.22 6.67 -30.45
N SER A 312 12.28 5.98 -30.90
CA SER A 312 12.43 4.52 -30.69
C SER A 312 12.64 4.16 -29.22
N LYS A 313 12.50 2.87 -28.88
CA LYS A 313 12.83 2.38 -27.52
C LYS A 313 14.31 2.62 -27.18
N GLU A 314 15.20 2.52 -28.18
CA GLU A 314 16.64 2.78 -28.03
C GLU A 314 16.90 4.24 -27.70
N ASP A 315 16.20 5.17 -28.35
CA ASP A 315 16.31 6.61 -28.07
C ASP A 315 15.93 6.90 -26.62
N ILE A 316 14.81 6.34 -26.15
CA ILE A 316 14.38 6.48 -24.75
C ILE A 316 15.36 5.80 -23.80
N GLN A 317 15.80 4.58 -24.10
CA GLN A 317 16.73 3.82 -23.24
C GLN A 317 18.05 4.59 -23.06
N TYR A 318 18.53 5.26 -24.11
CA TYR A 318 19.78 6.03 -24.08
C TYR A 318 19.74 7.18 -23.07
N THR A 319 18.56 7.74 -22.78
CA THR A 319 18.40 8.82 -21.79
C THR A 319 18.69 8.39 -20.34
N PHE A 320 18.76 7.08 -20.08
CA PHE A 320 19.05 6.53 -18.76
C PHE A 320 20.52 6.16 -18.54
N ASN A 321 21.41 6.40 -19.50
CA ASN A 321 22.82 6.00 -19.40
C ASN A 321 23.55 6.61 -18.19
N ASP A 322 23.12 7.80 -17.76
CA ASP A 322 23.68 8.52 -16.62
C ASP A 322 23.02 8.17 -15.28
N PHE A 323 22.06 7.24 -15.25
CA PHE A 323 21.42 6.82 -14.01
C PHE A 323 22.34 5.88 -13.23
N GLU A 324 22.38 6.07 -11.91
CA GLU A 324 23.11 5.17 -11.02
C GLU A 324 22.54 3.74 -11.11
N ASN A 325 21.21 3.63 -11.18
CA ASN A 325 20.55 2.37 -11.53
C ASN A 325 20.60 2.15 -13.04
N LYS A 326 21.50 1.27 -13.48
CA LYS A 326 21.64 0.88 -14.91
C LYS A 326 20.60 -0.13 -15.37
N GLN A 327 19.80 -0.68 -14.47
CA GLN A 327 18.78 -1.68 -14.78
C GLN A 327 17.42 -0.99 -14.92
N ILE A 328 17.29 -0.18 -15.96
CA ILE A 328 16.03 0.48 -16.34
C ILE A 328 15.62 -0.10 -17.69
N ILE A 329 14.34 -0.42 -17.82
CA ILE A 329 13.77 -0.98 -19.04
C ILE A 329 12.78 0.02 -19.60
N SER A 330 12.91 0.34 -20.90
CA SER A 330 11.95 1.13 -21.67
C SER A 330 11.25 0.28 -22.74
N CYS A 331 9.99 0.60 -22.98
CA CYS A 331 9.16 0.10 -24.06
C CYS A 331 8.41 1.28 -24.69
N VAL A 332 8.32 1.32 -26.02
CA VAL A 332 7.57 2.35 -26.74
C VAL A 332 6.62 1.64 -27.70
N ASP A 333 5.36 2.05 -27.64
CA ASP A 333 4.26 1.53 -28.44
C ASP A 333 3.59 2.66 -29.22
N TYR A 334 3.21 2.37 -30.46
CA TYR A 334 2.50 3.30 -31.33
C TYR A 334 1.15 2.73 -31.73
N PHE A 335 0.10 3.44 -31.36
CA PHE A 335 -1.28 3.08 -31.63
C PHE A 335 -1.83 4.03 -32.70
N SER A 336 -1.60 3.69 -33.97
CA SER A 336 -2.00 4.54 -35.11
C SER A 336 -3.49 4.81 -35.14
N GLU A 337 -4.33 3.82 -34.80
CA GLU A 337 -5.79 3.96 -34.76
C GLU A 337 -6.28 4.92 -33.67
N LEU A 338 -5.49 5.07 -32.59
CA LEU A 338 -5.80 5.97 -31.48
C LEU A 338 -5.09 7.33 -31.61
N GLU A 339 -4.31 7.53 -32.68
CA GLU A 339 -3.41 8.67 -32.88
C GLU A 339 -2.55 8.94 -31.62
N GLN A 340 -2.07 7.88 -30.99
CA GLN A 340 -1.37 7.96 -29.71
C GLN A 340 -0.13 7.08 -29.69
N SER A 341 0.82 7.48 -28.86
CA SER A 341 1.99 6.68 -28.53
C SER A 341 2.10 6.57 -27.02
N GLU A 342 2.57 5.43 -26.55
CA GLU A 342 2.81 5.14 -25.13
C GLU A 342 4.28 4.80 -24.93
N CYS A 343 4.88 5.36 -23.90
CA CYS A 343 6.20 4.99 -23.42
C CYS A 343 6.08 4.48 -22.00
N HIS A 344 6.48 3.23 -21.80
CA HIS A 344 6.54 2.56 -20.50
C HIS A 344 7.99 2.42 -20.07
N ILE A 345 8.34 3.05 -18.94
CA ILE A 345 9.66 2.94 -18.32
C ILE A 345 9.54 2.36 -16.90
N TYR A 346 10.45 1.48 -16.51
CA TYR A 346 10.48 0.98 -15.14
C TYR A 346 11.87 0.55 -14.67
N SER A 347 12.07 0.62 -13.35
CA SER A 347 13.26 0.11 -12.66
C SER A 347 13.19 -1.41 -12.48
N TYR A 348 14.30 -2.09 -12.66
CA TYR A 348 14.47 -3.53 -12.41
C TYR A 348 15.30 -3.78 -11.14
N PRO A 349 14.99 -4.81 -10.32
CA PRO A 349 13.86 -5.74 -10.47
C PRO A 349 12.51 -5.03 -10.29
N TYR A 350 11.51 -5.49 -11.04
CA TYR A 350 10.16 -4.92 -10.97
C TYR A 350 9.51 -5.26 -9.63
N GLU A 351 9.23 -4.25 -8.79
CA GLU A 351 8.78 -4.43 -7.40
C GLU A 351 7.24 -4.42 -7.22
N TRP A 352 6.45 -4.19 -8.28
CA TRP A 352 4.99 -4.11 -8.18
C TRP A 352 4.27 -5.46 -8.39
N LYS A 353 3.07 -5.56 -7.80
CA LYS A 353 2.19 -6.74 -7.89
C LYS A 353 1.39 -6.79 -9.19
N GLU A 354 1.15 -5.64 -9.81
CA GLU A 354 0.29 -5.45 -10.96
C GLU A 354 1.15 -5.03 -12.15
N TYR A 355 1.05 -5.72 -13.29
CA TYR A 355 1.63 -5.29 -14.57
C TYR A 355 0.53 -5.20 -15.62
N HIS A 356 0.07 -3.98 -15.91
CA HIS A 356 -1.06 -3.75 -16.79
C HIS A 356 -0.67 -3.26 -18.18
N LYS A 357 -1.54 -3.54 -19.16
CA LYS A 357 -1.42 -3.14 -20.58
C LYS A 357 -0.11 -3.64 -21.23
N ILE A 358 0.19 -4.92 -21.07
CA ILE A 358 1.30 -5.55 -21.80
C ILE A 358 0.99 -5.53 -23.29
N THR A 359 1.90 -4.95 -24.07
CA THR A 359 1.85 -4.87 -25.53
C THR A 359 2.81 -5.88 -26.17
N ASN A 360 2.78 -5.99 -27.49
CA ASN A 360 3.71 -6.84 -28.25
C ASN A 360 5.18 -6.38 -28.16
N ASN A 361 5.45 -5.14 -27.73
CA ASN A 361 6.80 -4.62 -27.55
C ASN A 361 7.36 -4.91 -26.15
N PHE A 362 6.59 -5.57 -25.29
CA PHE A 362 7.04 -5.96 -23.96
C PHE A 362 8.34 -6.78 -24.02
N PRO A 363 9.42 -6.34 -23.35
CA PRO A 363 10.74 -6.96 -23.48
C PRO A 363 10.86 -8.32 -22.76
N GLY A 364 9.81 -8.77 -22.08
CA GLY A 364 9.84 -9.97 -21.26
C GLY A 364 10.62 -9.79 -19.95
N GLY A 365 10.90 -10.89 -19.27
CA GLY A 365 11.68 -10.92 -18.03
C GLY A 365 11.06 -11.75 -16.91
N THR A 366 11.79 -11.89 -15.81
CA THR A 366 11.31 -12.57 -14.61
C THR A 366 10.74 -11.56 -13.62
N PHE A 367 9.43 -11.64 -13.38
CA PHE A 367 8.70 -10.74 -12.48
C PHE A 367 8.34 -11.46 -11.18
N LYS A 368 9.24 -11.43 -10.20
CA LYS A 368 9.07 -12.16 -8.93
C LYS A 368 7.81 -11.75 -8.16
N TYR A 369 7.47 -10.46 -8.21
CA TYR A 369 6.41 -9.88 -7.39
C TYR A 369 5.07 -9.74 -8.11
N VAL A 370 5.04 -9.83 -9.44
CA VAL A 370 3.81 -9.70 -10.23
C VAL A 370 2.87 -10.88 -9.94
N ARG A 371 1.60 -10.56 -9.71
CA ARG A 371 0.48 -11.48 -9.46
C ARG A 371 -0.68 -11.23 -10.41
N GLU A 372 -0.81 -10.00 -10.90
CA GLU A 372 -1.84 -9.61 -11.85
C GLU A 372 -1.21 -9.07 -13.13
N ILE A 373 -1.69 -9.57 -14.26
CA ILE A 373 -1.25 -9.15 -15.60
C ILE A 373 -2.49 -8.83 -16.43
N SER A 374 -2.45 -7.71 -17.16
CA SER A 374 -3.41 -7.46 -18.24
C SER A 374 -2.70 -7.22 -19.56
N LEU A 375 -3.25 -7.79 -20.63
CA LEU A 375 -2.80 -7.57 -22.01
C LEU A 375 -3.55 -6.37 -22.59
N PHE A 376 -2.88 -5.63 -23.46
CA PHE A 376 -3.51 -4.67 -24.35
C PHE A 376 -3.70 -5.34 -25.71
N ASP A 377 -4.96 -5.60 -26.08
CA ASP A 377 -5.36 -6.18 -27.36
C ASP A 377 -5.97 -5.10 -28.26
#